data_AF-A0A428SMT8-F1
#
_entry.id   AF-A0A428SMT8-F1
#
_cell.length_a   1.000
_cell.length_b   1.000
_cell.length_c   1.000
_cell.angle_alpha   90.00
_cell.angle_beta   90.00
_cell.angle_gamma   90.00
#
_symmetry.space_group_name_H-M   'P 1'
#
loop_
_entity.id
_entity.type
_entity.pdbx_description
1 polymer ?
#
loop_
_entity_poly.entity_id
_entity_poly.type
_entity_poly.pdbx_seq_one_letter_code
_entity_poly.pdbx_strand_id
1 'polypeptide(L)' 'MPPKVIKDGKPYVRLVTVGRPKPDQRAQGFTVAAVSRFDNSEDMVYYDNECLCHAELKSFAKSVHEGLVMVYFDNELLSI' A
#
# COMPACT_ATOMS: atom_id res chain seq x y z
N MET A 1 -13.04 3.00 11.26
CA MET A 1 -13.14 3.22 9.81
C MET A 1 -12.07 4.24 9.45
N PRO A 2 -11.08 3.96 8.59
CA PRO A 2 -10.09 4.98 8.27
C PRO A 2 -10.83 6.16 7.61
N PRO A 3 -10.41 7.41 7.88
CA PRO A 3 -11.04 8.59 7.33
C PRO A 3 -11.10 8.48 5.79
N LYS A 4 -12.22 8.94 5.23
CA LYS A 4 -12.54 8.89 3.81
C LYS A 4 -11.33 9.36 3.00
N VAL A 5 -10.74 8.45 2.23
CA VAL A 5 -9.50 8.61 1.45
C VAL A 5 -9.80 9.45 0.21
N ILE A 6 -10.19 10.72 0.41
CA ILE A 6 -10.70 11.61 -0.63
C ILE A 6 -9.67 12.69 -0.95
N LYS A 7 -9.33 12.82 -2.24
CA LYS A 7 -8.57 13.93 -2.83
C LYS A 7 -9.49 14.59 -3.86
N ASP A 8 -9.67 15.90 -3.78
CA ASP A 8 -10.52 16.67 -4.71
C ASP A 8 -11.94 16.10 -4.92
N GLY A 9 -12.53 15.55 -3.86
CA GLY A 9 -13.87 14.96 -3.89
C GLY A 9 -13.94 13.53 -4.45
N LYS A 10 -12.82 12.92 -4.85
CA LYS A 10 -12.74 11.55 -5.37
C LYS A 10 -11.87 10.64 -4.48
N PRO A 11 -12.20 9.34 -4.37
CA PRO A 11 -11.30 8.39 -3.72
C PRO A 11 -10.02 8.20 -4.54
N TYR A 12 -8.85 8.45 -3.95
CA TYR A 12 -7.56 8.23 -4.63
C TYR A 12 -7.00 6.83 -4.37
N VAL A 13 -7.52 6.08 -3.39
CA VAL A 13 -7.21 4.67 -3.16
C VAL A 13 -8.45 3.82 -3.47
N ARG A 14 -8.28 2.78 -4.29
CA ARG A 14 -9.36 1.84 -4.66
C ARG A 14 -9.43 0.62 -3.78
N LEU A 15 -8.28 0.12 -3.35
CA LEU A 15 -8.18 -1.06 -2.50
C LEU A 15 -7.00 -0.90 -1.56
N VAL A 16 -7.19 -1.29 -0.31
CA VAL A 16 -6.09 -1.65 0.60
C VAL A 16 -6.46 -2.97 1.25
N THR A 17 -5.58 -3.96 1.13
CA THR A 17 -5.70 -5.24 1.84
C THR A 17 -4.41 -5.49 2.60
N VAL A 18 -4.54 -5.86 3.88
CA VAL A 18 -3.41 -6.17 4.75
C VAL A 18 -3.65 -7.51 5.42
N GLY A 19 -2.62 -8.34 5.53
CA GLY A 19 -2.74 -9.64 6.17
C GLY A 19 -1.39 -10.22 6.58
N ARG A 20 -1.45 -11.34 7.30
CA ARG A 20 -0.27 -12.16 7.58
C ARG A 20 -0.09 -13.16 6.44
N PRO A 21 1.14 -13.35 5.94
CA PRO A 21 1.44 -14.42 5.00
C PRO A 21 1.03 -15.78 5.59
N LYS A 22 0.63 -16.71 4.71
CA LYS A 22 0.47 -18.10 5.11
C LYS A 22 1.85 -18.70 5.45
N PRO A 23 1.91 -19.76 6.28
CA PRO A 23 3.16 -20.48 6.53
C PRO A 23 3.67 -21.14 5.23
N ASP A 24 4.53 -20.44 4.49
CA ASP A 24 5.03 -20.83 3.17
C ASP A 24 6.44 -20.24 2.95
N GLN A 25 7.33 -21.00 2.31
CA GLN A 25 8.72 -20.58 2.05
C GLN A 25 8.83 -19.30 1.21
N ARG A 26 7.83 -19.01 0.36
CA ARG A 26 7.78 -17.81 -0.48
C ARG A 26 7.58 -16.53 0.33
N ALA A 27 7.13 -16.64 1.58
CA ALA A 27 7.06 -15.49 2.47
C ALA A 27 8.47 -14.95 2.81
N GLN A 28 9.53 -15.73 2.61
CA GLN A 28 10.93 -15.31 2.78
C GLN A 28 11.21 -14.57 4.11
N GLY A 29 10.53 -14.97 5.18
CA GLY A 29 10.66 -14.34 6.50
C GLY A 29 9.82 -13.07 6.70
N PHE A 30 9.15 -12.55 5.68
CA PHE A 30 8.20 -11.44 5.84
C PHE A 30 6.95 -11.90 6.60
N THR A 31 6.48 -11.07 7.52
CA THR A 31 5.40 -11.40 8.47
C THR A 31 4.11 -10.61 8.24
N VAL A 32 4.17 -9.59 7.38
CA VAL A 32 3.04 -8.73 6.99
C VAL A 32 3.09 -8.50 5.49
N ALA A 33 1.95 -8.61 4.83
CA ALA A 33 1.77 -8.26 3.43
C ALA A 33 0.67 -7.20 3.30
N ALA A 34 0.92 -6.18 2.48
CA ALA A 34 -0.03 -5.13 2.15
C ALA A 34 -0.10 -4.95 0.63
N VAL A 35 -1.32 -4.84 0.10
CA VAL A 35 -1.59 -4.58 -1.32
C VAL A 35 -2.48 -3.35 -1.41
N SER A 36 -2.03 -2.35 -2.15
CA SER A 36 -2.82 -1.16 -2.46
C SER A 36 -3.04 -1.06 -3.97
N ARG A 37 -4.23 -0.65 -4.39
CA ARG A 37 -4.57 -0.38 -5.80
C ARG A 37 -5.06 1.04 -5.95
N PHE A 38 -4.59 1.71 -7.00
CA PHE A 38 -4.90 3.08 -7.39
C PHE A 38 -5.48 3.08 -8.81
N ASP A 39 -6.13 4.15 -9.22
CA ASP A 39 -6.59 4.30 -10.61
C ASP A 39 -5.45 4.62 -11.57
N ASN A 40 -4.43 5.32 -11.08
CA ASN A 40 -3.30 5.81 -11.84
C ASN A 40 -2.09 6.03 -10.93
N SER A 41 -0.94 6.31 -11.54
CA SER A 41 0.32 6.55 -10.85
C SER A 41 0.34 7.86 -10.05
N GLU A 42 -0.39 8.90 -10.48
CA GLU A 42 -0.47 10.18 -9.77
C GLU A 42 -1.14 10.03 -8.39
N ASP A 43 -2.19 9.24 -8.30
CA ASP A 43 -2.87 8.89 -7.05
C ASP A 43 -1.96 8.10 -6.11
N MET A 44 -1.14 7.20 -6.66
CA MET A 44 -0.13 6.45 -5.90
C MET A 44 0.97 7.37 -5.36
N VAL A 45 1.48 8.29 -6.18
CA VAL A 45 2.50 9.28 -5.79
C VAL A 45 1.97 10.20 -4.68
N TYR A 46 0.73 10.67 -4.80
CA TYR A 46 0.08 11.45 -3.76
C TYR A 46 -0.06 10.65 -2.47
N TYR A 47 -0.51 9.40 -2.55
CA TYR A 47 -0.63 8.53 -1.39
C TYR A 47 0.72 8.31 -0.68
N ASP A 48 1.80 8.06 -1.42
CA ASP A 48 3.11 7.75 -0.82
C ASP A 48 3.85 8.97 -0.23
N ASN A 49 3.65 10.16 -0.82
CA ASN A 49 4.42 11.36 -0.50
C ASN A 49 3.64 12.48 0.21
N GLU A 50 2.35 12.63 -0.06
CA GLU A 50 1.57 13.79 0.38
C GLU A 50 0.45 13.44 1.36
N CYS A 51 -0.03 12.19 1.36
CA CYS A 51 -1.09 11.78 2.28
C CYS A 51 -0.61 11.76 3.74
N LEU A 52 -1.12 12.68 4.56
CA LEU A 52 -0.77 12.81 5.98
C LEU A 52 -1.08 11.53 6.78
N CYS A 53 -2.23 10.89 6.52
CA CYS A 53 -2.59 9.64 7.19
C CYS A 53 -1.62 8.50 6.82
N HIS A 54 -1.19 8.44 5.56
CA HIS A 54 -0.19 7.46 5.13
C HIS A 54 1.19 7.78 5.74
N ALA A 55 1.57 9.06 5.83
CA ALA A 55 2.82 9.48 6.44
C ALA A 55 2.92 9.08 7.93
N GLU A 56 1.82 9.23 8.69
CA GLU A 56 1.75 8.76 10.08
C GLU A 56 1.91 7.23 10.18
N LEU A 57 1.18 6.49 9.35
CA LEU A 57 1.27 5.02 9.32
C LEU A 57 2.67 4.53 8.91
N LYS A 58 3.27 5.16 7.90
CA LYS A 58 4.63 4.87 7.41
C LYS A 58 5.68 5.15 8.49
N SER A 59 5.50 6.23 9.27
CA SER A 59 6.38 6.56 10.39
C SER A 59 6.31 5.52 11.51
N PHE A 60 5.09 5.06 11.86
CA PHE A 60 4.92 3.96 12.81
C PHE A 60 5.52 2.64 12.28
N ALA A 61 5.24 2.27 11.02
CA ALA A 61 5.76 1.05 10.42
C ALA A 61 7.30 1.01 10.46
N LYS A 62 7.95 2.13 10.14
CA LYS A 62 9.42 2.28 10.20
C LYS A 62 10.02 2.03 11.57
N SER A 63 9.29 2.24 12.67
CA SER A 63 9.82 2.01 14.02
C SER A 63 9.70 0.55 14.46
N VAL A 64 8.92 -0.28 13.77
CA VAL A 64 8.61 -1.65 14.19
C VAL A 64 9.05 -2.73 13.20
N HIS A 65 9.29 -2.39 11.93
CA HIS A 65 9.74 -3.37 10.94
C HIS A 65 11.27 -3.51 10.94
N GLU A 66 11.75 -4.72 10.67
CA GLU A 66 13.19 -5.00 10.54
C GLU A 66 13.66 -5.02 9.08
N GLY A 67 12.73 -5.02 8.12
CA GLY A 67 13.00 -5.00 6.69
C GLY A 67 11.72 -4.86 5.89
N LEU A 68 11.84 -4.42 4.64
CA LEU A 68 10.70 -4.30 3.73
C LEU A 68 11.14 -4.58 2.28
N VAL A 69 10.21 -5.10 1.49
CA VAL A 69 10.29 -5.11 0.03
C VAL A 69 9.06 -4.37 -0.48
N MET A 70 9.29 -3.42 -1.38
CA MET A 70 8.23 -2.67 -2.03
C MET A 70 8.38 -2.82 -3.55
N VAL A 71 7.30 -3.21 -4.19
CA VAL A 71 7.19 -3.29 -5.65
C VAL A 71 5.91 -2.57 -6.04
N TYR A 72 6.01 -1.67 -7.00
CA TYR A 72 4.86 -1.09 -7.69
C TYR A 72 5.03 -1.37 -9.19
N PHE A 73 3.92 -1.51 -9.88
CA PHE A 73 3.90 -1.83 -11.30
C PHE A 73 2.54 -1.42 -11.89
N ASP A 74 2.54 -1.15 -13.18
CA ASP A 74 1.32 -0.99 -13.96
C ASP A 74 0.89 -2.34 -14.55
N ASN A 75 -0.42 -2.55 -14.67
CA ASN A 75 -0.97 -3.79 -15.21
C ASN A 75 -0.87 -3.84 -16.74
N GLU A 76 0.35 -3.92 -17.26
CA GLU A 76 0.64 -3.77 -18.70
C GLU A 76 0.64 -5.09 -19.47
N LEU A 77 0.82 -6.23 -18.78
CA LEU A 77 1.02 -7.53 -19.43
C LEU A 77 -0.26 -8.37 -19.55
N LEU A 78 -1.27 -8.16 -18.70
CA LEU A 78 -2.54 -8.88 -18.76
C LEU A 78 -3.69 -8.11 -18.08
N SER A 79 -4.66 -7.65 -18.87
CA SER A 79 -5.89 -7.04 -18.35
C SER A 79 -7.05 -8.03 -18.52
N ILE A 80 -7.44 -8.72 -17.45
CA ILE A 80 -8.67 -9.54 -17.37
C ILE A 80 -9.61 -9.01 -16.30
#